data_AF-A0A835I7I1-F1
#
_entry.id   AF-A0A835I7I1-F1
#
_cell.length_a   1.000
_cell.length_b   1.000
_cell.length_c   1.000
_cell.angle_alpha   90.00
_cell.angle_beta   90.00
_cell.angle_gamma   90.00
#
_symmetry.space_group_name_H-M   'P 1'
#
loop_
_entity.id
_entity.type
_entity.pdbx_description
1 polymer ?
#
loop_
_entity_poly.entity_id
_entity_poly.type
_entity_poly.pdbx_seq_one_letter_code
_entity_poly.pdbx_strand_id
1 'polypeptide(L)'
;MGASFSGHGRDFLPNKDNGCKIVVTTRSWNVLWRMKTNKSIEIEVLSKKKAWDLFVCKAGDNVLTPNIQPIAREMARECDNLLILVISLAHAMRGEGKIEVWELALEELSFSLTKICELGETAK
;
A
#
# COMPACT_ATOMS: atom_id res chain seq x y z
N MET A 1 22.43 -21.52 -50.76
CA MET A 1 22.64 -21.68 -49.31
C MET A 1 21.49 -20.96 -48.60
N GLY A 2 20.43 -21.68 -48.22
CA GLY A 2 19.34 -21.10 -47.46
C GLY A 2 19.72 -21.09 -45.99
N ALA A 3 19.88 -19.91 -45.39
CA ALA A 3 20.02 -19.80 -43.94
C ALA A 3 18.68 -20.20 -43.31
N SER A 4 18.65 -21.36 -42.64
CA SER A 4 17.55 -21.71 -41.76
C SER A 4 17.67 -20.86 -40.50
N PHE A 5 16.83 -19.84 -40.37
CA PHE A 5 16.69 -19.11 -39.12
C PHE A 5 15.86 -19.97 -38.16
N SER A 6 16.55 -20.77 -37.36
CA SER A 6 15.95 -21.49 -36.24
C SER A 6 15.57 -20.47 -35.17
N GLY A 7 14.33 -20.00 -35.21
CA GLY A 7 13.80 -19.03 -34.26
C GLY A 7 13.82 -19.58 -32.83
N HIS A 8 14.83 -19.19 -32.05
CA HIS A 8 14.87 -19.33 -30.59
C HIS A 8 13.94 -18.28 -29.94
N GLY A 9 12.65 -18.30 -30.30
CA GLY A 9 11.66 -17.33 -29.82
C GLY A 9 10.98 -17.72 -28.51
N ARG A 10 11.27 -18.91 -27.95
CA ARG A 10 10.56 -19.45 -26.76
C ARG A 10 11.34 -19.35 -25.46
N ASP A 11 12.57 -18.85 -25.50
CA ASP A 11 13.48 -18.86 -24.35
C ASP A 11 13.16 -17.78 -23.30
N PHE A 12 12.23 -16.86 -23.63
CA PHE A 12 11.78 -15.78 -22.74
C PHE A 12 10.62 -16.17 -21.81
N LEU A 13 9.95 -17.30 -22.07
CA LEU A 13 8.86 -17.74 -21.19
C LEU A 13 9.45 -18.34 -19.90
N PRO A 14 8.91 -17.99 -18.72
CA PRO A 14 9.38 -18.57 -17.46
C PRO A 14 9.31 -20.10 -17.51
N ASN A 15 10.42 -20.76 -17.25
CA ASN A 15 10.48 -22.21 -17.13
C ASN A 15 11.28 -22.60 -15.87
N LYS A 16 11.33 -23.88 -15.52
CA LYS A 16 12.04 -24.33 -14.31
C LYS A 16 13.57 -24.20 -14.44
N ASP A 17 14.07 -24.10 -15.66
CA ASP A 17 15.49 -24.24 -16.00
C ASP A 17 16.20 -22.89 -16.20
N ASN A 18 15.44 -21.82 -16.50
CA ASN A 18 15.94 -20.46 -16.67
C ASN A 18 15.96 -19.64 -15.37
N GLY A 19 15.57 -20.26 -14.25
CA GLY A 19 15.62 -19.64 -12.93
C GLY A 19 14.58 -18.53 -12.69
N CYS A 20 13.62 -18.33 -13.61
CA CYS A 20 12.55 -17.36 -13.44
C CYS A 20 11.65 -17.69 -12.24
N LYS A 21 11.30 -16.66 -11.47
CA LYS A 21 10.32 -16.76 -10.37
C LYS A 21 9.08 -15.92 -10.72
N ILE A 22 7.91 -16.51 -10.56
CA ILE A 22 6.64 -15.82 -10.78
C ILE A 22 6.07 -15.41 -9.41
N VAL A 23 5.75 -14.12 -9.27
CA VAL A 23 5.07 -13.58 -8.09
C VAL A 23 3.65 -13.18 -8.50
N VAL A 24 2.66 -13.71 -7.80
CA VAL A 24 1.24 -13.39 -8.03
C VAL A 24 0.71 -12.66 -6.80
N THR A 25 0.08 -11.51 -7.02
CA THR A 25 -0.61 -10.74 -5.97
C THR A 25 -2.11 -10.82 -6.20
N THR A 26 -2.88 -11.22 -5.19
CA THR A 26 -4.35 -11.28 -5.27
C THR A 26 -4.97 -11.01 -3.90
N ARG A 27 -6.20 -10.48 -3.90
CA ARG A 27 -7.03 -10.32 -2.69
C ARG A 27 -7.85 -11.57 -2.36
N SER A 28 -7.80 -12.60 -3.19
CA SER A 28 -8.59 -13.82 -3.03
C SER A 28 -7.69 -15.02 -2.73
N TRP A 29 -7.85 -15.58 -1.54
CA TRP A 29 -7.18 -16.81 -1.15
C TRP A 29 -7.49 -17.97 -2.10
N ASN A 30 -8.74 -18.06 -2.57
CA ASN A 30 -9.17 -19.08 -3.51
C ASN A 30 -8.39 -19.00 -4.84
N VAL A 31 -8.03 -17.80 -5.30
CA VAL A 31 -7.21 -17.64 -6.51
C VAL A 31 -5.78 -18.16 -6.28
N LEU A 32 -5.14 -17.86 -5.14
CA LEU A 32 -3.82 -18.41 -4.80
C LEU A 32 -3.83 -19.95 -4.77
N TRP A 33 -4.88 -20.52 -4.18
CA TRP A 33 -5.08 -21.96 -4.10
C TRP A 33 -5.25 -22.60 -5.48
N ARG A 34 -6.14 -22.04 -6.32
CA ARG A 34 -6.38 -22.53 -7.69
C ARG A 34 -5.14 -22.45 -8.58
N MET A 35 -4.29 -21.45 -8.37
CA MET A 35 -3.02 -21.31 -9.08
C MET A 35 -1.92 -22.25 -8.59
N LYS A 36 -2.16 -23.05 -7.53
CA LYS A 36 -1.21 -24.02 -6.96
C LYS A 36 0.16 -23.40 -6.68
N THR A 37 0.17 -22.21 -6.12
CA THR A 37 1.40 -21.47 -5.78
C THR A 37 2.26 -22.27 -4.81
N ASN A 38 3.59 -22.25 -5.00
CA ASN A 38 4.52 -23.02 -4.16
C ASN A 38 4.67 -22.44 -2.75
N LYS A 39 4.51 -21.12 -2.61
CA LYS A 39 4.57 -20.38 -1.36
C LYS A 39 3.49 -19.31 -1.38
N SER A 40 2.69 -19.25 -0.33
CA SER A 40 1.71 -18.20 -0.10
C SER A 40 2.16 -17.35 1.07
N ILE A 41 2.06 -16.03 0.91
CA ILE A 41 2.36 -15.06 1.97
C ILE A 41 1.10 -14.22 2.11
N GLU A 42 0.49 -14.27 3.28
CA GLU A 42 -0.61 -13.37 3.62
C GLU A 42 -0.03 -12.00 3.96
N ILE A 43 -0.53 -10.97 3.30
CA ILE A 43 -0.22 -9.58 3.65
C ILE A 43 -1.30 -9.14 4.62
N GLU A 44 -0.99 -9.23 5.91
CA GLU A 44 -1.84 -8.71 6.97
C GLU A 44 -1.99 -7.19 6.84
N VAL A 45 -3.11 -6.68 7.35
CA VAL A 45 -3.30 -5.24 7.50
C VAL A 45 -2.18 -4.66 8.38
N LEU A 46 -1.70 -3.45 8.08
CA LEU A 46 -0.58 -2.89 8.84
C LEU A 46 -0.91 -2.85 10.33
N SER A 47 0.06 -3.16 11.20
CA SER A 47 -0.13 -2.83 12.61
C SER A 47 -0.03 -1.31 12.79
N LYS A 48 -0.69 -0.75 13.80
CA LYS A 48 -0.61 0.69 14.13
C LYS A 48 0.83 1.19 14.19
N LYS A 49 1.75 0.37 14.72
CA LYS A 49 3.19 0.66 14.76
C LYS A 49 3.79 0.74 13.35
N LYS A 50 3.57 -0.28 12.51
CA LYS A 50 4.08 -0.31 11.13
C LYS A 50 3.48 0.83 10.28
N ALA A 51 2.21 1.17 10.50
CA ALA A 51 1.55 2.29 9.83
C ALA A 51 2.22 3.61 10.19
N TRP A 52 2.49 3.86 11.47
CA TRP A 52 3.25 5.03 11.92
C TRP A 52 4.66 5.06 11.34
N ASP A 53 5.41 3.95 11.44
CA ASP A 53 6.80 3.88 10.93
C ASP A 53 6.85 4.15 9.42
N LEU A 54 5.86 3.63 8.67
CA LEU A 54 5.71 3.91 7.24
C LEU A 54 5.34 5.37 6.97
N PHE A 55 4.42 5.94 7.76
CA PHE A 55 4.00 7.33 7.63
C PHE A 55 5.20 8.28 7.79
N VAL A 56 6.00 8.08 8.84
CA VAL A 56 7.24 8.84 9.06
C VAL A 56 8.21 8.68 7.89
N CYS A 57 8.43 7.45 7.44
CA CYS A 57 9.31 7.15 6.30
C CYS A 57 8.87 7.87 5.01
N LYS A 58 7.56 8.06 4.80
CA LYS A 58 7.03 8.71 3.59
C LYS A 58 6.88 10.22 3.72
N ALA A 59 6.45 10.73 4.87
CA ALA A 59 6.25 12.15 5.12
C ALA A 59 7.56 12.90 5.42
N GLY A 60 8.54 12.23 6.03
CA GLY A 60 9.80 12.84 6.48
C GLY A 60 9.76 13.30 7.94
N ASP A 61 10.86 13.89 8.40
CA ASP A 61 11.07 14.18 9.82
C ASP A 61 10.24 15.34 10.37
N ASN A 62 9.58 16.13 9.51
CA ASN A 62 8.67 17.20 9.93
C ASN A 62 7.52 16.68 10.81
N VAL A 63 7.11 15.42 10.62
CA VAL A 63 6.07 14.77 11.44
C VAL A 63 6.53 14.45 12.86
N LEU A 64 7.83 14.58 13.16
CA LEU A 64 8.38 14.38 14.50
C LEU A 64 8.40 15.67 15.31
N THR A 65 8.03 16.82 14.71
CA THR A 65 7.96 18.10 15.40
C THR A 65 6.93 18.02 16.54
N PRO A 66 7.23 18.49 17.77
CA PRO A 66 6.40 18.24 18.95
C PRO A 66 4.92 18.62 18.83
N ASN A 67 4.61 19.66 18.08
CA ASN A 67 3.25 20.15 17.84
C ASN A 67 2.53 19.43 16.68
N ILE A 68 3.27 18.87 15.72
CA ILE A 68 2.73 18.16 14.55
C ILE A 68 2.57 16.66 14.83
N GLN A 69 3.50 16.07 15.60
CA GLN A 69 3.54 14.62 15.86
C GLN A 69 2.23 14.05 16.41
N PRO A 70 1.51 14.71 17.34
CA PRO A 70 0.23 14.20 17.81
C PRO A 70 -0.81 14.07 16.69
N ILE A 71 -0.90 15.09 15.82
CA ILE A 71 -1.86 15.13 14.70
C ILE A 71 -1.47 14.10 13.63
N ALA A 72 -0.18 14.02 13.30
CA ALA A 72 0.33 13.05 12.34
C ALA A 72 0.09 11.60 12.81
N ARG A 73 0.24 11.32 14.11
CA ARG A 73 -0.07 9.99 14.68
C ARG A 73 -1.56 9.67 14.59
N GLU A 74 -2.41 10.65 14.84
CA GLU A 74 -3.86 10.48 14.73
C GLU A 74 -4.27 10.20 13.29
N MET A 75 -3.74 10.96 12.32
CA MET A 75 -3.96 10.73 10.90
C MET A 75 -3.54 9.32 10.46
N ALA A 76 -2.37 8.84 10.92
CA ALA A 76 -1.91 7.48 10.65
C ALA A 76 -2.81 6.40 11.29
N ARG A 77 -3.49 6.72 12.39
CA ARG A 77 -4.43 5.83 13.09
C ARG A 77 -5.78 5.76 12.39
N GLU A 78 -6.32 6.88 11.95
CA GLU A 78 -7.61 6.99 11.24
C GLU A 78 -7.63 6.20 9.93
N CYS A 79 -6.47 5.98 9.31
CA CYS A 79 -6.36 5.21 8.07
C CYS A 79 -6.72 3.72 8.19
N ASP A 80 -7.15 3.22 9.37
CA ASP A 80 -7.56 1.83 9.63
C ASP A 80 -6.63 0.78 9.01
N ASN A 81 -5.32 1.09 9.03
CA ASN A 81 -4.25 0.25 8.51
C ASN A 81 -4.27 0.02 6.98
N LEU A 82 -5.06 0.79 6.23
CA LEU A 82 -5.06 0.81 4.78
C LEU A 82 -3.75 1.44 4.27
N LEU A 83 -2.85 0.58 3.79
CA LEU A 83 -1.54 0.97 3.25
C LEU A 83 -1.63 2.12 2.24
N ILE A 84 -2.64 2.09 1.37
CA ILE A 84 -2.84 3.09 0.32
C ILE A 84 -3.12 4.47 0.92
N LEU A 85 -3.97 4.55 1.95
CA LEU A 85 -4.30 5.82 2.60
C LEU A 85 -3.10 6.38 3.35
N VAL A 86 -2.42 5.54 4.14
CA VAL A 86 -1.22 5.93 4.90
C VAL A 86 -0.14 6.53 3.98
N ILE A 87 0.14 5.87 2.86
CA ILE A 87 1.14 6.35 1.89
C ILE A 87 0.69 7.67 1.24
N SER A 88 -0.58 7.76 0.83
CA SER A 88 -1.11 8.92 0.12
C SER A 88 -1.06 10.17 0.99
N LEU A 89 -1.53 10.08 2.24
CA LEU A 89 -1.52 11.19 3.20
C LEU A 89 -0.09 11.58 3.58
N ALA A 90 0.77 10.60 3.86
CA ALA A 90 2.17 10.89 4.17
C ALA A 90 2.87 11.66 3.03
N HIS A 91 2.56 11.30 1.77
CA HIS A 91 3.06 12.04 0.62
C HIS A 91 2.47 13.44 0.51
N ALA A 92 1.17 13.61 0.74
CA ALA A 92 0.50 14.91 0.70
C ALA A 92 1.06 15.87 1.76
N MET A 93 1.38 15.36 2.94
CA MET A 93 1.87 16.15 4.08
C MET A 93 3.40 16.29 4.14
N ARG A 94 4.12 15.79 3.13
CA ARG A 94 5.58 15.80 3.10
C ARG A 94 6.11 17.23 3.10
N GLY A 95 6.96 17.54 4.08
CA GLY A 95 7.61 18.85 4.21
C GLY A 95 6.70 19.97 4.73
N GLU A 96 5.43 19.70 5.05
CA GLU A 96 4.54 20.69 5.65
C GLU A 96 4.88 20.93 7.12
N GLY A 97 5.07 22.20 7.49
CA GLY A 97 5.46 22.63 8.84
C GLY A 97 4.40 23.46 9.58
N LYS A 98 3.31 23.83 8.91
CA LYS A 98 2.22 24.62 9.48
C LYS A 98 1.19 23.71 10.13
N ILE A 99 1.01 23.87 11.43
CA ILE A 99 0.09 23.03 12.21
C ILE A 99 -1.36 23.14 11.72
N GLU A 100 -1.76 24.32 11.24
CA GLU A 100 -3.12 24.59 10.77
C GLU A 100 -3.48 23.74 9.55
N VAL A 101 -2.49 23.44 8.70
CA VAL A 101 -2.68 22.56 7.53
C VAL A 101 -2.86 21.11 7.98
N TRP A 102 -2.15 20.69 9.03
CA TRP A 102 -2.30 19.35 9.60
C TRP A 102 -3.66 19.14 10.26
N GLU A 103 -4.15 20.13 11.00
CA GLU A 103 -5.47 20.09 11.63
C GLU A 103 -6.58 20.01 10.59
N LEU A 104 -6.53 20.89 9.57
CA LEU A 104 -7.50 20.90 8.48
C LEU A 104 -7.51 19.57 7.70
N ALA A 105 -6.32 19.03 7.39
CA ALA A 105 -6.21 17.76 6.67
C ALA A 105 -6.76 16.57 7.48
N LEU A 106 -6.59 16.60 8.81
CA LEU A 106 -7.16 15.57 9.67
C LEU A 106 -8.69 15.65 9.70
N GLU A 107 -9.25 16.85 9.79
CA GLU A 107 -10.71 17.06 9.75
C GLU A 107 -11.31 16.55 8.43
N GLU A 108 -10.70 16.91 7.29
CA GLU A 108 -11.14 16.47 5.97
C GLU A 108 -11.03 14.94 5.79
N LEU A 109 -9.98 14.34 6.36
CA LEU A 109 -9.82 12.88 6.40
C LEU A 109 -10.95 12.21 7.17
N SER A 110 -11.20 12.62 8.41
CA SER A 110 -12.25 12.02 9.25
C SER A 110 -13.64 12.17 8.63
N PHE A 111 -13.93 13.32 8.02
CA PHE A 111 -15.17 13.52 7.28
C PHE A 111 -15.30 12.58 6.08
N SER A 112 -14.22 12.41 5.32
CA SER A 112 -14.20 11.53 4.14
C SER A 112 -14.34 10.06 4.52
N LEU A 113 -13.67 9.61 5.59
CA LEU A 113 -13.76 8.24 6.08
C LEU A 113 -15.16 7.92 6.63
N THR A 114 -15.78 8.87 7.33
CA THR A 114 -17.18 8.71 7.80
C THR A 114 -18.12 8.43 6.64
N LYS A 115 -18.00 9.18 5.54
CA LYS A 115 -18.78 8.93 4.31
C LYS A 115 -18.48 7.58 3.66
N ILE A 116 -17.22 7.14 3.65
CA ILE A 116 -16.84 5.84 3.07
C ILE A 116 -17.51 4.70 3.85
N CYS A 117 -17.58 4.79 5.18
CA CYS A 117 -18.28 3.82 6.02
C CYS A 117 -19.79 3.79 5.72
N GLU A 118 -20.44 4.95 5.56
CA GLU A 118 -21.87 5.04 5.21
C GLU A 118 -22.19 4.40 3.84
N LEU A 119 -21.28 4.49 2.87
CA LEU A 119 -21.45 3.87 1.57
C LEU A 119 -21.38 2.33 1.62
N GLY A 120 -20.63 1.77 2.58
CA GLY A 120 -20.50 0.33 2.77
C GLY A 120 -21.74 -0.35 3.36
N GLU A 121 -22.61 0.39 4.05
CA GLU A 121 -23.79 -0.14 4.72
C GLU A 121 -25.01 -0.27 3.79
N THR A 122 -25.02 0.39 2.64
CA THR A 122 -26.11 0.30 1.63
C THR A 122 -26.04 -0.94 0.73
N ALA A 123 -25.04 -1.81 0.91
CA ALA A 123 -24.78 -2.97 0.07
C ALA A 123 -24.87 -4.31 0.82
N LYS A 124 -25.77 -4.41 1.81
CA LYS A 124 -26.09 -5.69 2.48
C LYS A 124 -27.50 -6.17 2.16
#